data_AF-A0AAD9E4F1-F1
#
_entry.id   AF-A0AAD9E4F1-F1
#
_cell.length_a   1.000
_cell.length_b   1.000
_cell.length_c   1.000
_cell.angle_alpha   90.00
_cell.angle_beta   90.00
_cell.angle_gamma   90.00
#
_symmetry.space_group_name_H-M   'P 1'
#
loop_
_entity.id
_entity.type
_entity.pdbx_description
1 polymer ?
#
loop_
_entity_poly.entity_id
_entity_poly.type
_entity_poly.pdbx_seq_one_letter_code
_entity_poly.pdbx_strand_id
1 'polypeptide(L)'
;MRGIELDPAKKAVTRKEELDEALVFMIVRDTQPFSTVDDKGFRDLVAKFDPTYIFPTRKTAKAMVEAKYQQEKEKTKVEVQKVPAVSVTADKLLGCDLPFYR
;
A
#
# COMPACT_ATOMS: atom_id res chain seq x y z
N MET A 1 -35.26 -28.27 12.32
CA MET A 1 -34.66 -26.92 12.23
C MET A 1 -33.20 -27.03 12.68
N ARG A 2 -32.26 -27.12 11.74
CA ARG A 2 -30.83 -26.98 12.06
C ARG A 2 -30.47 -25.54 11.68
N GLY A 3 -30.07 -24.77 12.69
CA GLY A 3 -29.62 -23.39 12.51
C GLY A 3 -28.46 -23.35 11.53
N ILE A 4 -28.54 -22.42 10.60
CA ILE A 4 -27.41 -22.06 9.74
C ILE A 4 -26.48 -21.26 10.66
N GLU A 5 -25.41 -21.91 11.11
CA GLU A 5 -24.31 -21.23 11.79
C GLU A 5 -23.62 -20.36 10.72
N LEU A 6 -23.95 -19.07 10.73
CA LEU A 6 -23.28 -18.08 9.91
C LEU A 6 -21.86 -17.92 10.46
N ASP A 7 -20.87 -18.31 9.66
CA ASP A 7 -19.45 -18.02 9.92
C ASP A 7 -19.27 -16.53 10.30
N PRO A 8 -18.45 -16.20 11.33
CA PRO A 8 -18.34 -14.83 11.80
C PRO A 8 -17.69 -13.92 10.74
N ALA A 9 -18.55 -13.22 10.00
CA ALA A 9 -18.34 -11.95 9.33
C ALA A 9 -17.15 -11.85 8.34
N LYS A 10 -17.34 -12.31 7.10
CA LYS A 10 -16.81 -11.56 5.94
C LYS A 10 -17.53 -10.21 5.92
N LYS A 11 -16.89 -9.17 6.48
CA LYS A 11 -17.36 -7.79 6.31
C LYS A 11 -17.46 -7.52 4.81
N ALA A 12 -18.62 -7.08 4.34
CA ALA A 12 -18.77 -6.71 2.93
C ALA A 12 -17.80 -5.57 2.63
N VAL A 13 -16.81 -5.83 1.77
CA VAL A 13 -15.86 -4.82 1.31
C VAL A 13 -16.65 -3.83 0.48
N THR A 14 -16.56 -2.55 0.84
CA THR A 14 -17.21 -1.49 0.09
C THR A 14 -16.46 -1.23 -1.21
N ARG A 15 -17.16 -0.78 -2.26
CA ARG A 15 -16.53 -0.40 -3.54
C ARG A 15 -15.39 0.60 -3.35
N LYS A 16 -15.53 1.52 -2.39
CA LYS A 16 -14.49 2.49 -2.05
C LYS A 16 -13.23 1.81 -1.51
N GLU A 17 -13.37 0.86 -0.59
CA GLU A 17 -12.24 0.11 -0.03
C GLU A 17 -11.48 -0.65 -1.13
N GLU A 18 -12.17 -1.28 -2.10
CA GLU A 18 -11.53 -1.93 -3.25
C GLU A 18 -10.70 -0.96 -4.09
N LEU A 19 -11.24 0.24 -4.35
CA LEU A 19 -10.55 1.27 -5.13
C LEU A 19 -9.36 1.86 -4.35
N ASP A 20 -9.52 2.08 -3.04
CA ASP A 20 -8.44 2.52 -2.16
C ASP A 20 -7.31 1.48 -2.11
N GLU A 21 -7.65 0.19 -2.06
CA GLU A 21 -6.68 -0.91 -2.11
C GLU A 21 -5.93 -0.97 -3.44
N ALA A 22 -6.64 -0.79 -4.56
CA ALA A 22 -6.06 -0.76 -5.91
C ALA A 22 -5.15 0.47 -6.10
N LEU A 23 -5.55 1.63 -5.60
CA LEU A 23 -4.74 2.86 -5.61
C LEU A 23 -3.44 2.66 -4.81
N VAL A 24 -3.54 2.11 -3.60
CA VAL A 24 -2.36 1.79 -2.78
C VAL A 24 -1.45 0.78 -3.48
N PHE A 25 -2.03 -0.24 -4.12
CA PHE A 25 -1.27 -1.23 -4.86
C PHE A 25 -0.49 -0.61 -6.01
N MET A 26 -1.12 0.27 -6.80
CA MET A 26 -0.46 1.03 -7.87
C MET A 26 0.69 1.87 -7.32
N ILE A 27 0.47 2.60 -6.22
CA ILE A 27 1.52 3.44 -5.60
C ILE A 27 2.76 2.62 -5.24
N VAL A 28 2.55 1.47 -4.59
CA VAL A 28 3.65 0.61 -4.13
C VAL A 28 4.32 -0.10 -5.32
N ARG A 29 3.53 -0.64 -6.24
CA ARG A 29 4.04 -1.43 -7.38
C ARG A 29 4.84 -0.59 -8.36
N ASP A 30 4.36 0.61 -8.64
CA ASP A 30 4.95 1.49 -9.65
C ASP A 30 5.85 2.56 -9.03
N THR A 31 6.15 2.45 -7.72
CA THR A 31 7.00 3.38 -6.95
C THR A 31 6.58 4.85 -7.08
N GLN A 32 5.27 5.08 -7.21
CA GLN A 32 4.74 6.42 -7.42
C GLN A 32 4.84 7.27 -6.14
N PRO A 33 5.04 8.59 -6.26
CA PRO A 33 5.00 9.47 -5.11
C PRO A 33 3.57 9.55 -4.56
N PHE A 34 3.42 9.77 -3.25
CA PHE A 34 2.10 9.98 -2.65
C PHE A 34 1.37 11.22 -3.18
N SER A 35 2.08 12.16 -3.81
CA SER A 35 1.47 13.32 -4.49
C SER A 35 0.56 12.93 -5.64
N THR A 36 0.69 11.71 -6.19
CA THR A 36 -0.14 11.21 -7.30
C THR A 36 -1.63 11.31 -7.00
N VAL A 37 -2.04 11.17 -5.72
CA VAL A 37 -3.45 11.28 -5.33
C VAL A 37 -4.01 12.69 -5.51
N ASP A 38 -3.16 13.71 -5.65
CA ASP A 38 -3.51 15.13 -5.85
C ASP A 38 -3.39 15.57 -7.31
N ASP A 39 -2.88 14.72 -8.20
CA ASP A 39 -2.64 15.06 -9.59
C ASP A 39 -3.96 15.21 -10.35
N LYS A 40 -4.21 16.42 -10.87
CA LYS A 40 -5.49 16.78 -11.51
C LYS A 40 -5.81 15.86 -12.70
N GLY A 41 -4.85 15.63 -13.59
CA GLY A 41 -5.06 14.77 -14.75
C GLY A 41 -5.38 13.32 -14.39
N PHE A 42 -4.78 12.80 -13.30
CA PHE A 42 -5.10 11.46 -12.82
C PHE A 42 -6.51 11.40 -12.20
N ARG A 43 -6.89 12.41 -11.42
CA ARG A 43 -8.26 12.53 -10.88
C ARG A 43 -9.29 12.65 -12.00
N ASP A 44 -9.01 13.42 -13.04
CA ASP A 44 -9.90 13.59 -14.19
C ASP A 44 -10.09 12.26 -14.94
N LEU A 45 -9.01 11.50 -15.13
CA LEU A 45 -9.08 10.16 -15.73
C LEU A 45 -9.94 9.21 -14.89
N VAL A 46 -9.70 9.17 -13.57
CA VAL A 46 -10.47 8.28 -12.68
C VAL A 46 -11.93 8.70 -12.59
N ALA A 47 -12.23 10.00 -12.60
CA ALA A 47 -13.61 10.49 -12.65
C ALA A 47 -14.37 10.08 -13.92
N LYS A 48 -13.67 9.80 -15.03
CA LYS A 48 -14.28 9.20 -16.23
C LYS A 48 -14.63 7.73 -16.05
N PHE A 49 -13.91 7.00 -15.21
CA PHE A 49 -14.18 5.60 -14.90
C PHE A 49 -15.22 5.44 -13.78
N ASP A 50 -15.05 6.18 -12.68
CA ASP A 50 -15.95 6.18 -11.54
C ASP A 50 -16.04 7.59 -10.94
N PRO A 51 -17.10 8.35 -11.24
CA PRO A 51 -17.28 9.69 -10.72
C PRO A 51 -17.64 9.74 -9.22
N THR A 52 -18.00 8.59 -8.62
CA THR A 52 -18.37 8.52 -7.21
C THR A 52 -17.17 8.30 -6.29
N TYR A 53 -16.02 7.97 -6.86
CA TYR A 53 -14.81 7.73 -6.09
C TYR A 53 -14.18 9.02 -5.58
N ILE A 54 -14.14 9.15 -4.26
CA ILE A 54 -13.45 10.25 -3.59
C ILE A 54 -12.05 9.77 -3.21
N PHE A 55 -11.04 10.38 -3.82
CA PHE A 55 -9.64 10.08 -3.52
C PHE A 55 -9.32 10.29 -2.04
N PRO A 56 -8.50 9.39 -1.45
CA PRO A 56 -7.94 9.61 -0.14
C PRO A 56 -6.96 10.79 -0.17
N THR A 57 -6.80 11.45 0.98
CA THR A 57 -5.75 12.47 1.13
C THR A 57 -4.37 11.81 1.10
N ARG A 58 -3.32 12.59 0.80
CA ARG A 58 -1.93 12.12 0.86
C ARG A 58 -1.56 11.49 2.20
N LYS A 59 -2.06 12.06 3.31
CA LYS A 59 -1.84 11.52 4.67
C LYS A 59 -2.50 10.15 4.82
N THR A 60 -3.73 10.02 4.34
CA THR A 60 -4.48 8.76 4.35
C THR A 60 -3.78 7.71 3.48
N ALA A 61 -3.37 8.06 2.26
CA ALA A 61 -2.62 7.16 1.37
C ALA A 61 -1.34 6.65 2.03
N LYS A 62 -0.56 7.53 2.66
CA LYS A 62 0.63 7.14 3.42
C LYS A 62 0.30 6.15 4.55
N ALA A 63 -0.74 6.44 5.35
CA ALA A 63 -1.15 5.56 6.44
C ALA A 63 -1.60 4.18 5.94
N MET A 64 -2.28 4.11 4.79
CA MET A 64 -2.68 2.83 4.18
C MET A 64 -1.47 2.03 3.70
N VAL A 65 -0.47 2.67 3.11
CA VAL A 65 0.79 1.99 2.71
C VAL A 65 1.53 1.47 3.93
N GLU A 66 1.62 2.26 5.00
CA GLU A 66 2.27 1.84 6.26
C GLU A 66 1.55 0.65 6.90
N ALA A 67 0.22 0.65 6.91
CA ALA A 67 -0.58 -0.48 7.38
C ALA A 67 -0.31 -1.75 6.54
N LYS A 68 -0.30 -1.65 5.20
CA LYS A 68 0.04 -2.79 4.33
C LYS A 68 1.46 -3.29 4.56
N TYR A 69 2.42 -2.38 4.76
CA TYR A 69 3.80 -2.75 5.06
C TYR A 69 3.90 -3.56 6.35
N GLN A 70 3.22 -3.16 7.43
CA GLN A 70 3.28 -3.91 8.68
C GLN A 70 2.65 -5.30 8.54
N GLN A 71 1.53 -5.42 7.83
CA GLN A 71 0.91 -6.71 7.56
C GLN A 71 1.85 -7.65 6.79
N GLU A 72 2.46 -7.18 5.71
CA GLU A 72 3.39 -7.99 4.91
C GLU A 72 4.67 -8.32 5.70
N LYS A 73 5.19 -7.36 6.47
CA LYS A 73 6.35 -7.58 7.34
C LYS A 73 6.09 -8.69 8.37
N GLU A 74 4.91 -8.72 8.99
CA GLU A 74 4.55 -9.77 9.93
C GLU A 74 4.45 -11.15 9.25
N LYS A 75 3.86 -11.21 8.05
CA LYS A 75 3.81 -12.45 7.25
C LYS A 75 5.22 -12.94 6.92
N THR A 76 6.06 -12.07 6.37
CA THR A 76 7.46 -12.40 6.03
C THR A 76 8.24 -12.80 7.28
N LYS A 77 8.03 -12.15 8.42
CA LYS A 77 8.69 -12.52 9.69
C LYS A 77 8.37 -13.95 10.10
N VAL A 78 7.11 -14.37 9.97
CA VAL A 78 6.68 -15.75 10.25
C VAL A 78 7.35 -16.74 9.30
N GLU A 79 7.51 -16.39 8.03
CA GLU A 79 8.21 -17.22 7.05
C GLU A 79 9.71 -17.34 7.36
N VAL A 80 10.37 -16.22 7.64
CA VAL A 80 11.79 -16.15 7.97
C VAL A 80 12.12 -16.97 9.23
N GLN A 81 11.25 -16.97 10.24
CA GLN A 81 11.43 -17.77 11.47
C GLN A 81 11.41 -19.29 11.24
N LYS A 82 10.85 -19.76 10.13
CA LYS A 82 10.79 -21.20 9.80
C LYS A 82 12.06 -21.70 9.12
N VAL A 83 12.93 -20.81 8.64
CA VAL A 83 14.11 -21.17 7.86
C VAL A 83 15.30 -21.42 8.80
N PRO A 84 16.10 -22.49 8.60
CA PRO A 84 17.19 -22.86 9.51
C PRO A 84 18.39 -21.90 9.49
N ALA A 85 18.59 -21.16 8.40
CA ALA A 85 19.67 -20.20 8.25
C ALA A 85 19.25 -19.04 7.35
N VAL A 86 19.76 -17.84 7.62
CA VAL A 86 19.55 -16.63 6.82
C VAL A 86 20.87 -15.93 6.58
N SER A 87 21.08 -15.40 5.37
CA SER A 87 22.20 -14.51 5.04
C SER A 87 21.66 -13.11 4.82
N VAL A 88 22.22 -12.11 5.50
CA VAL A 88 21.83 -10.71 5.37
C VAL A 88 22.97 -9.96 4.70
N THR A 89 22.69 -9.31 3.57
CA THR A 89 23.63 -8.40 2.92
C THR A 89 23.30 -6.96 3.32
N ALA A 90 24.33 -6.17 3.61
CA ALA A 90 24.19 -4.76 3.94
C ALA A 90 24.87 -3.94 2.85
N ASP A 91 24.09 -3.24 2.05
CA ASP A 91 24.55 -2.30 1.02
C ASP A 91 24.52 -0.88 1.58
N LYS A 92 25.70 -0.35 1.92
CA LYS A 92 25.81 1.06 2.31
C LYS A 92 26.16 1.89 1.08
N LEU A 93 25.16 2.54 0.50
CA LEU A 93 25.41 3.61 -0.44
C LEU A 93 25.67 4.92 0.33
N LEU A 94 26.90 5.44 0.24
CA LEU A 94 27.16 6.83 0.60
C LEU A 94 26.66 7.67 -0.57
N GLY A 95 25.54 8.38 -0.38
CA GLY A 95 24.98 9.26 -1.41
C GLY A 95 26.04 10.26 -1.87
N CYS A 96 26.22 10.38 -3.18
CA CYS A 96 27.05 11.41 -3.79
C CYS A 96 26.35 12.77 -3.73
N ASP A 97 26.19 13.31 -2.52
CA ASP A 97 26.01 14.75 -2.28
C ASP A 97 27.30 15.26 -1.62
N LEU A 98 28.42 15.13 -2.33
CA LEU A 98 29.59 15.95 -2.02
C LEU A 98 29.32 17.33 -2.63
N PRO A 99 29.19 18.40 -1.83
CA PRO A 99 29.25 19.75 -2.37
C PRO A 99 30.65 19.94 -2.99
N PHE A 100 30.70 19.86 -4.31
CA PHE A 100 31.88 20.15 -5.10
C PHE A 100 32.20 21.65 -4.93
N TYR A 101 33.32 21.93 -4.25
CA TYR A 101 34.03 23.21 -4.14
C TYR A 101 33.27 24.45 -3.63
N ARG A 102 33.67 24.91 -2.45
CA ARG A 102 33.82 26.34 -2.15
C ARG A 102 35.19 26.60 -1.58
#